data_AF-A0A7V4V0J0-F1
#
_entry.id   AF-A0A7V4V0J0-F1
#
_cell.length_a   1.000
_cell.length_b   1.000
_cell.length_c   1.000
_cell.angle_alpha   90.00
_cell.angle_beta   90.00
_cell.angle_gamma   90.00
#
_symmetry.space_group_name_H-M   'P 1'
#
loop_
_entity.id
_entity.type
_entity.pdbx_description
1 polymer ?
#
loop_
_entity_poly.entity_id
_entity_poly.type
_entity_poly.pdbx_seq_one_letter_code
_entity_poly.pdbx_strand_id
1 'polypeptide(L)' 'MSIGELQAYSYFAVTVLLVALLYAYLYHLYTAKKREGKDYEQYSSMMLNDRIDDVPVEKNDTVKTNKE' A
#
# COMPACT_ATOMS: atom_id res chain seq x y z
N MET A 1 18.45 -19.06 35.72
CA MET A 1 18.06 -17.85 34.98
C MET A 1 18.33 -16.64 35.83
N SER A 2 19.34 -15.87 35.46
CA SER A 2 19.57 -14.54 36.05
C SER A 2 18.65 -13.50 35.40
N ILE A 3 18.50 -12.34 36.04
CA ILE A 3 17.74 -11.22 35.47
C ILE A 3 18.33 -10.75 34.13
N GLY A 4 19.66 -10.84 33.97
CA GLY A 4 20.36 -10.47 32.73
C GLY A 4 20.07 -11.45 31.59
N GLU A 5 19.99 -12.75 31.88
CA GLU A 5 19.62 -13.76 30.88
C GLU A 5 18.18 -13.57 30.41
N LEU A 6 17.25 -13.33 31.33
CA LEU A 6 15.84 -13.07 31.00
C LEU A 6 15.68 -11.81 30.12
N GLN A 7 16.44 -10.76 30.45
CA GLN A 7 16.46 -9.52 29.67
C GLN A 7 16.97 -9.79 28.24
N ALA A 8 18.09 -10.49 28.08
CA ALA A 8 18.65 -10.81 26.76
C ALA A 8 17.68 -11.61 25.87
N TYR A 9 17.01 -12.64 26.42
CA TYR A 9 15.99 -13.38 25.70
C TYR A 9 14.77 -12.53 25.34
N SER A 10 14.35 -11.66 26.24
CA SER A 10 13.22 -10.74 26.00
C SER A 10 13.53 -9.76 24.88
N TYR A 11 14.73 -9.16 24.88
CA TYR A 11 15.15 -8.28 23.80
C TYR A 11 15.13 -8.99 22.45
N PHE A 12 15.74 -10.18 22.37
CA PHE A 12 15.75 -10.96 21.13
C PHE A 12 14.33 -11.30 20.65
N ALA A 13 13.46 -11.77 21.54
CA ALA A 13 12.08 -12.11 21.21
C ALA A 13 11.30 -10.88 20.69
N VAL A 14 11.43 -9.73 21.35
CA VAL A 14 10.77 -8.48 20.92
C VAL A 14 11.33 -8.00 19.59
N THR A 15 12.64 -8.10 19.35
CA THR A 15 13.23 -7.75 18.05
C THR A 15 12.71 -8.63 16.93
N VAL A 16 12.64 -9.96 17.13
CA VAL A 16 12.09 -10.88 16.14
C VAL A 16 10.61 -10.61 15.89
N LEU A 17 9.83 -10.37 16.95
CA LEU A 17 8.42 -10.01 16.86
C LEU A 17 8.26 -8.71 16.05
N LEU A 18 9.05 -7.69 16.34
CA LEU A 18 9.01 -6.40 15.64
C LEU A 18 9.30 -6.59 14.15
N VAL A 19 10.33 -7.37 13.80
CA VAL A 19 10.65 -7.71 12.40
C VAL A 19 9.48 -8.43 11.75
N ALA A 20 8.88 -9.42 12.40
CA ALA A 20 7.73 -10.16 11.86
C ALA A 20 6.51 -9.24 11.63
N LEU A 21 6.21 -8.34 12.56
CA LEU A 21 5.15 -7.34 12.40
C LEU A 21 5.43 -6.39 11.25
N LEU A 22 6.67 -5.95 11.08
CA LEU A 22 7.06 -5.05 10.00
C LEU A 22 6.87 -5.72 8.63
N TYR A 23 7.30 -6.98 8.49
CA TYR A 23 7.09 -7.76 7.26
C TYR A 23 5.61 -8.03 7.01
N ALA A 24 4.84 -8.37 8.04
CA ALA A 24 3.39 -8.54 7.93
C ALA A 24 2.71 -7.24 7.49
N TYR A 25 3.16 -6.08 8.00
CA TYR A 25 2.65 -4.78 7.60
C TYR A 25 2.98 -4.44 6.15
N LEU A 26 4.20 -4.72 5.70
CA LEU A 26 4.57 -4.57 4.28
C LEU A 26 3.68 -5.44 3.39
N TYR A 27 3.49 -6.71 3.75
CA TYR A 27 2.60 -7.61 3.01
C TYR A 27 1.15 -7.09 2.99
N HIS A 28 0.64 -6.62 4.13
CA HIS A 28 -0.68 -6.00 4.23
C HIS A 28 -0.78 -4.77 3.32
N LEU A 29 0.24 -3.91 3.29
CA LEU A 29 0.27 -2.72 2.45
C LEU A 29 0.21 -3.05 0.95
N TYR A 30 0.99 -4.04 0.50
CA TYR A 30 0.93 -4.51 -0.89
C TYR A 30 -0.42 -5.16 -1.23
N THR A 31 -0.99 -5.90 -0.29
CA THR A 31 -2.30 -6.52 -0.47
C THR A 31 -3.42 -5.49 -0.49
N ALA A 32 -3.35 -4.47 0.37
CA ALA A 32 -4.30 -3.36 0.42
C ALA A 32 -4.28 -2.56 -0.89
N LYS A 33 -3.09 -2.25 -1.43
CA LYS A 33 -2.93 -1.64 -2.76
C LYS A 33 -3.60 -2.47 -3.86
N LYS A 34 -3.40 -3.79 -3.86
CA LYS A 34 -4.05 -4.69 -4.83
C LYS A 34 -5.58 -4.72 -4.67
N ARG A 35 -6.09 -4.55 -3.45
CA ARG A 35 -7.52 -4.60 -3.13
C ARG A 35 -8.25 -3.30 -3.47
N GLU A 36 -7.60 -2.15 -3.32
CA GLU A 36 -8.19 -0.85 -3.67
C GLU A 36 -8.40 -0.67 -5.17
N GLY A 37 -7.81 -1.54 -6.00
CA GLY A 37 -8.02 -1.55 -7.46
C GLY A 37 -7.52 -0.28 -8.17
N LYS A 38 -6.94 0.66 -7.42
CA LYS A 38 -6.28 1.85 -7.96
C LYS A 38 -4.88 1.46 -8.40
N ASP A 39 -4.73 1.31 -9.69
CA ASP A 39 -3.42 1.35 -10.32
C ASP A 39 -2.88 2.78 -10.16
N TYR A 40 -1.75 2.93 -9.47
CA TYR A 40 -1.12 4.24 -9.28
C TYR A 40 -0.07 4.53 -10.35
N GLU A 41 0.29 3.55 -11.19
CA GLU A 41 1.26 3.74 -12.27
C GLU A 41 0.69 4.63 -13.39
N GLN A 42 -0.62 4.56 -13.60
CA GLN A 42 -1.37 5.40 -14.55
C GLN A 42 -1.35 6.90 -14.21
N TYR A 43 -0.98 7.32 -12.99
CA TYR A 43 -0.72 8.74 -12.72
C TYR A 43 0.63 9.20 -13.26
N SER A 44 1.60 8.31 -13.50
CA SER A 44 2.85 8.72 -14.15
C SER A 44 2.62 9.15 -15.60
N SER A 45 1.64 8.53 -16.28
CA SER A 45 1.21 8.93 -17.62
C SER A 45 0.48 10.28 -17.68
N MET A 46 0.06 10.83 -16.53
CA MET A 46 -0.54 12.17 -16.46
C MET A 46 0.49 13.26 -16.80
N MET A 47 1.76 13.10 -16.38
CA MET A 47 2.83 14.04 -16.75
C MET A 47 3.13 14.03 -18.26
N LEU A 48 2.91 12.89 -18.93
CA LEU A 48 3.17 12.77 -20.36
C LEU A 48 2.02 13.34 -21.20
N ASN A 49 0.79 13.26 -20.70
CA ASN A 49 -0.44 13.69 -21.36
C ASN A 49 -1.10 14.82 -20.55
N ASP A 50 -0.43 15.97 -20.50
CA ASP A 50 -0.89 17.18 -19.79
C ASP A 50 -1.50 18.24 -20.73
N ARG A 51 -1.99 17.81 -21.90
CA ARG A 51 -2.62 18.75 -22.84
C ARG A 51 -4.06 19.00 -22.41
N ILE A 52 -4.58 20.19 -22.74
CA ILE A 52 -5.95 20.60 -22.38
C ILE A 52 -7.04 19.74 -23.04
N ASP A 53 -6.70 19.06 -24.13
CA ASP A 53 -7.55 18.15 -24.89
C ASP A 53 -7.42 16.68 -24.48
N ASP A 54 -6.52 16.35 -23.54
CA ASP A 54 -6.27 14.97 -23.14
C ASP A 54 -7.41 14.39 -22.27
N VAL A 55 -7.57 13.07 -22.35
CA VAL A 55 -8.59 12.34 -21.59
C VAL A 55 -8.21 12.22 -20.11
N PRO A 56 -9.15 12.45 -19.18
CA PRO A 56 -8.90 12.26 -17.75
C PRO A 56 -8.45 10.83 -17.41
N VAL A 57 -7.40 10.72 -16.59
CA VAL A 57 -6.82 9.42 -16.15
C VAL A 57 -7.83 8.60 -15.35
N GLU A 58 -8.58 9.24 -14.45
CA GLU A 58 -9.71 8.60 -13.76
C GLU A 58 -11.01 8.84 -14.53
N LYS A 59 -11.76 7.78 -14.77
CA LYS A 59 -13.10 7.88 -15.37
C LYS A 59 -14.08 8.24 -14.26
N ASN A 60 -14.86 9.30 -14.47
CA ASN A 60 -15.97 9.64 -13.57
C ASN A 60 -17.07 8.57 -13.69
N ASP A 61 -17.19 7.69 -12.69
CA ASP A 61 -18.22 6.65 -12.66
C ASP A 61 -19.66 7.19 -12.61
N THR A 62 -19.82 8.49 -12.33
CA THR A 62 -21.12 9.18 -12.31
C THR A 62 -21.75 9.39 -13.69
N VAL A 63 -21.05 9.12 -14.79
CA VAL A 63 -21.56 9.29 -16.18
C VAL A 63 -21.95 7.94 -16.83
N LYS A 64 -22.32 6.93 -16.03
CA LYS A 64 -22.81 5.63 -16.54
C LYS A 64 -24.30 5.34 -16.34
N THR A 65 -25.08 6.33 -15.92
CA THR A 65 -26.56 6.27 -15.91
C THR A 65 -27.07 7.32 -16.87
N ASN A 66 -27.25 6.93 -18.14
CA ASN A 66 -28.08 7.53 -19.21
C ASN A 66 -27.48 7.14 -20.56
N LYS A 67 -27.58 5.85 -20.90
CA LYS A 67 -27.64 5.42 -22.30
C LYS A 67 -28.95 4.64 -22.42
N GLU A 68 -29.98 5.36 -22.83
CA GLU A 68 -31.17 4.83 -23.51
C GLU A 68 -30.77 4.03 -24.75
#